data_AF-A0AB36P4E9-F1
#
_entry.id   AF-A0AB36P4E9-F1
#
_cell.length_a   1.000
_cell.length_b   1.000
_cell.length_c   1.000
_cell.angle_alpha   90.00
_cell.angle_beta   90.00
_cell.angle_gamma   90.00
#
_symmetry.space_group_name_H-M   'P 1'
#
loop_
_entity.id
_entity.type
_entity.pdbx_description
1 polymer ?
#
loop_
_entity_poly.entity_id
_entity_poly.type
_entity_poly.pdbx_seq_one_letter_code
_entity_poly.pdbx_strand_id
1 'polypeptide(L)'
;MENQLKSIVMLCAAVLLVSCNNATKTKEPNSISNPAEDLKPVISHVMTKEEQTRLTPDAILQEFIEGNKRFQSGTTTVRDHSKQARKSAPGQYPKAVVLSCVDSRVPVEDVFDQGLGDIFVGRVAGNFVNEDLLGSMEFACKVSGAKLVLVMGHQHCGAIKGAIDDVKLGNITAMLSKIKPAVAISQNFNGEKTSKNDKFVKYVSENNVIYTIDQIRKKSPILKEMEDKGEIKIVGVFYNLTDGTLEFLK
;
A
#
# COMPACT_ATOMS: atom_id res chain seq x y z
N MET A 1 49.06 45.95 17.49
CA MET A 1 48.39 46.97 18.32
C MET A 1 47.13 46.32 18.87
N GLU A 2 47.15 45.76 20.08
CA GLU A 2 47.14 46.53 21.35
C GLU A 2 45.98 47.53 21.36
N ASN A 3 45.17 47.68 22.39
CA ASN A 3 45.23 47.27 23.78
C ASN A 3 43.80 47.48 24.28
N GLN A 4 43.21 46.51 25.00
CA GLN A 4 43.12 46.54 26.46
C GLN A 4 42.20 47.62 27.04
N LEU A 5 41.53 47.25 28.13
CA LEU A 5 41.75 47.78 29.50
C LEU A 5 40.40 47.95 30.21
N LYS A 6 40.03 47.01 31.10
CA LYS A 6 40.10 47.11 32.59
C LYS A 6 38.85 47.80 33.17
N SER A 7 38.32 47.53 34.36
CA SER A 7 38.79 46.86 35.59
C SER A 7 37.54 46.56 36.46
N ILE A 8 37.43 45.41 37.14
CA ILE A 8 37.82 45.11 38.54
C ILE A 8 37.12 45.97 39.61
N VAL A 9 36.32 45.32 40.48
CA VAL A 9 36.24 45.48 41.96
C VAL A 9 35.63 44.15 42.51
N MET A 10 36.37 43.21 43.17
CA MET A 10 36.71 43.10 44.62
C MET A 10 35.47 43.24 45.55
N LEU A 11 35.19 42.53 46.66
CA LEU A 11 35.95 41.67 47.56
C LEU A 11 34.98 41.16 48.67
N CYS A 12 35.30 39.99 49.27
CA CYS A 12 35.01 39.50 50.63
C CYS A 12 33.59 39.14 51.15
N ALA A 13 33.40 37.82 51.26
CA ALA A 13 33.14 37.01 52.47
C ALA A 13 32.44 37.62 53.70
N ALA A 14 31.37 36.95 54.14
CA ALA A 14 31.14 36.59 55.55
C ALA A 14 30.19 35.40 55.66
N VAL A 15 30.65 34.35 56.34
CA VAL A 15 29.89 33.17 56.75
C VAL A 15 29.06 33.53 57.99
N LEU A 16 27.77 33.19 57.99
CA LEU A 16 26.98 33.04 59.21
C LEU A 16 26.17 31.74 59.15
N LEU A 17 26.38 30.93 60.18
CA LEU A 17 25.71 29.68 60.52
C LEU A 17 24.22 29.93 60.81
N VAL A 18 23.37 28.94 60.52
CA VAL A 18 22.62 28.18 61.54
C VAL A 18 21.75 27.11 60.86
N SER A 19 21.82 25.93 61.49
CA SER A 19 21.15 24.67 61.26
C SER A 19 19.62 24.74 61.25
N CYS A 20 18.98 23.91 60.40
CA CYS A 20 17.78 23.18 60.79
C CYS A 20 17.69 21.86 60.03
N ASN A 21 17.72 20.80 60.82
CA ASN A 21 17.65 19.38 60.50
C ASN A 21 16.26 19.02 59.95
N ASN A 22 16.18 18.27 58.84
CA ASN A 22 15.04 17.39 58.59
C ASN A 22 15.44 16.23 57.67
N ALA A 23 15.51 15.05 58.28
CA ALA A 23 15.80 13.79 57.63
C ALA A 23 14.76 13.47 56.55
N THR A 24 15.21 13.39 55.30
CA THR A 24 14.43 12.82 54.20
C THR A 24 14.70 11.32 54.15
N LYS A 25 13.65 10.54 54.38
CA LYS A 25 13.61 9.09 54.26
C LYS A 25 14.08 8.67 52.86
N THR A 26 15.14 7.88 52.80
CA THR A 26 15.55 7.12 51.62
C THR A 26 14.46 6.11 51.28
N LYS A 27 13.77 6.32 50.15
CA LYS A 27 12.93 5.28 49.54
C LYS A 27 13.84 4.29 48.81
N GLU A 28 13.66 3.01 49.12
CA GLU A 28 14.22 1.87 48.39
C GLU A 28 13.90 1.96 46.89
N PRO A 29 14.77 1.39 46.02
CA PRO A 29 14.56 1.44 44.58
C PRO A 29 13.33 0.60 44.22
N ASN A 30 12.32 1.28 43.66
CA ASN A 30 11.16 0.66 43.05
C ASN A 30 11.64 -0.38 42.02
N SER A 31 11.16 -1.60 42.18
CA SER A 31 11.30 -2.70 41.24
C SER A 31 11.05 -2.24 39.81
N ILE A 32 12.04 -2.40 38.94
CA ILE A 32 11.86 -2.32 37.48
C ILE A 32 10.86 -3.42 37.12
N SER A 33 9.61 -3.04 36.87
CA SER A 33 8.66 -3.91 36.19
C SER A 33 9.21 -4.17 34.78
N ASN A 34 9.55 -5.41 34.50
CA ASN A 34 10.00 -5.85 33.18
C ASN A 34 8.93 -5.47 32.13
N PRO A 35 9.22 -4.62 31.13
CA PRO A 35 8.31 -4.39 30.03
C PRO A 35 8.54 -5.50 29.00
N ALA A 36 8.32 -6.75 29.40
CA ALA A 36 7.96 -7.79 28.45
C ALA A 36 6.46 -7.64 28.15
N GLU A 37 6.07 -6.45 27.69
CA GLU A 37 4.78 -6.25 27.03
C GLU A 37 4.84 -7.04 25.73
N ASP A 38 4.17 -8.19 25.73
CA ASP A 38 3.59 -8.91 24.60
C ASP A 38 4.10 -8.47 23.20
N LEU A 39 5.38 -8.72 22.92
CA LEU A 39 5.98 -8.36 21.65
C LEU A 39 5.37 -9.26 20.58
N LYS A 40 4.54 -8.68 19.71
CA LYS A 40 4.00 -9.37 18.53
C LYS A 40 5.15 -10.08 17.79
N PRO A 41 4.98 -11.36 17.41
CA PRO A 41 6.05 -12.11 16.75
C PRO A 41 6.43 -11.42 15.44
N VAL A 42 7.72 -11.12 15.29
CA VAL A 42 8.27 -10.51 14.07
C VAL A 42 8.44 -11.61 13.02
N ILE A 43 7.60 -11.57 11.99
CA ILE A 43 7.59 -12.58 10.92
C ILE A 43 8.72 -12.31 9.93
N SER A 44 9.49 -13.35 9.64
CA SER A 44 10.54 -13.33 8.60
C SER A 44 10.39 -14.48 7.60
N HIS A 45 9.22 -15.13 7.60
CA HIS A 45 8.88 -16.17 6.63
C HIS A 45 8.78 -15.57 5.22
N VAL A 46 9.14 -16.34 4.21
CA VAL A 46 8.93 -16.01 2.79
C VAL A 46 8.28 -17.22 2.14
N MET A 47 7.32 -16.98 1.24
CA MET A 47 6.57 -18.04 0.59
C MET A 47 7.49 -19.03 -0.14
N THR A 48 7.24 -20.33 0.03
CA THR A 48 7.90 -21.38 -0.77
C THR A 48 7.06 -21.80 -1.97
N LYS A 49 7.69 -22.50 -2.93
CA LYS A 49 6.99 -23.05 -4.09
C LYS A 49 5.88 -24.03 -3.69
N GLU A 50 6.15 -24.88 -2.70
CA GLU A 50 5.21 -25.88 -2.22
C GLU A 50 4.01 -25.22 -1.54
N GLU A 51 4.24 -24.15 -0.77
CA GLU A 51 3.17 -23.33 -0.19
C GLU A 51 2.31 -22.69 -1.28
N GLN A 52 2.93 -21.99 -2.23
CA GLN A 52 2.24 -21.36 -3.35
C GLN A 52 1.42 -22.38 -4.15
N THR A 53 1.96 -23.58 -4.39
CA THR A 53 1.31 -24.65 -5.17
C THR A 53 0.00 -25.10 -4.52
N ARG A 54 -0.06 -25.17 -3.18
CA ARG A 54 -1.26 -25.58 -2.43
C ARG A 54 -2.37 -24.53 -2.41
N LEU A 55 -2.06 -23.27 -2.72
CA LEU A 55 -3.06 -22.19 -2.72
C LEU A 55 -4.00 -22.29 -3.92
N THR A 56 -5.28 -21.97 -3.70
CA THR A 56 -6.27 -21.74 -4.74
C THR A 56 -6.50 -20.23 -4.92
N PRO A 57 -6.99 -19.77 -6.10
CA PRO A 57 -7.33 -18.36 -6.29
C PRO A 57 -8.29 -17.81 -5.21
N ASP A 58 -9.25 -18.63 -4.78
CA ASP A 58 -10.25 -18.26 -3.76
C ASP A 58 -9.64 -18.11 -2.37
N ALA A 59 -8.73 -19.01 -2.00
CA ALA A 59 -8.02 -18.94 -0.72
C ALA A 59 -7.16 -17.67 -0.64
N ILE A 60 -6.50 -17.31 -1.75
CA ILE A 60 -5.68 -16.09 -1.84
C ILE A 60 -6.56 -14.84 -1.73
N LEU A 61 -7.70 -14.82 -2.42
CA LEU A 61 -8.64 -13.71 -2.33
C LEU A 61 -9.18 -13.54 -0.91
N GLN A 62 -9.50 -14.65 -0.23
CA GLN A 62 -9.94 -14.61 1.16
C GLN A 62 -8.82 -14.10 2.07
N GLU A 63 -7.58 -14.52 1.84
CA GLU A 63 -6.42 -14.02 2.59
C GLU A 63 -6.26 -12.50 2.45
N PHE A 64 -6.45 -11.95 1.25
CA PHE A 64 -6.43 -10.51 0.99
C PHE A 64 -7.54 -9.78 1.75
N ILE A 65 -8.75 -10.34 1.79
CA ILE A 65 -9.88 -9.78 2.55
C ILE A 65 -9.54 -9.73 4.04
N GLU A 66 -9.00 -10.83 4.60
CA GLU A 66 -8.61 -10.86 6.01
C GLU A 66 -7.41 -9.95 6.31
N GLY A 67 -6.47 -9.84 5.38
CA GLY A 67 -5.34 -8.90 5.46
C GLY A 67 -5.82 -7.45 5.49
N ASN A 68 -6.77 -7.10 4.65
CA ASN A 68 -7.37 -5.77 4.64
C ASN A 68 -8.14 -5.45 5.93
N LYS A 69 -8.83 -6.42 6.53
CA LYS A 69 -9.43 -6.22 7.86
C LYS A 69 -8.36 -5.91 8.91
N ARG A 70 -7.21 -6.59 8.89
CA ARG A 70 -6.08 -6.28 9.80
C ARG A 70 -5.49 -4.91 9.54
N PHE A 71 -5.41 -4.47 8.29
CA PHE A 71 -5.01 -3.12 7.93
C PHE A 71 -5.96 -2.06 8.52
N GLN A 72 -7.27 -2.24 8.32
CA GLN A 72 -8.29 -1.34 8.88
C GLN A 72 -8.25 -1.25 10.40
N SER A 73 -7.98 -2.37 11.10
CA SER A 73 -7.91 -2.40 12.56
C SER A 73 -6.53 -2.04 13.14
N GLY A 74 -5.55 -1.67 12.31
CA GLY A 74 -4.19 -1.36 12.78
C GLY A 74 -3.45 -2.57 13.39
N THR A 75 -3.85 -3.79 13.04
CA THR A 75 -3.30 -5.04 13.57
C THR A 75 -2.57 -5.85 12.50
N THR A 76 -1.92 -5.16 11.56
CA THR A 76 -1.09 -5.79 10.53
C THR A 76 0.06 -6.59 11.14
N THR A 77 0.55 -7.54 10.34
CA THR A 77 1.64 -8.42 10.74
C THR A 77 2.95 -7.63 10.78
N VAL A 78 3.67 -7.70 11.90
CA VAL A 78 4.99 -7.09 12.03
C VAL A 78 6.01 -7.98 11.32
N ARG A 79 6.75 -7.41 10.36
CA ARG A 79 7.69 -8.15 9.50
C ARG A 79 9.12 -7.63 9.59
N ASP A 80 10.09 -8.54 9.54
CA ASP A 80 11.49 -8.22 9.30
C ASP A 80 11.76 -8.21 7.79
N HIS A 81 11.44 -7.08 7.15
CA HIS A 81 11.64 -6.88 5.72
C HIS A 81 13.10 -7.09 5.28
N SER A 82 14.05 -6.70 6.13
CA SER A 82 15.48 -6.86 5.86
C SER A 82 15.84 -8.34 5.70
N LYS A 83 15.33 -9.20 6.60
CA LYS A 83 15.54 -10.65 6.54
C LYS A 83 14.72 -11.31 5.44
N GLN A 84 13.49 -10.87 5.19
CA GLN A 84 12.68 -11.37 4.07
C GLN A 84 13.36 -11.09 2.72
N ALA A 85 13.92 -9.89 2.52
CA ALA A 85 14.65 -9.54 1.31
C ALA A 85 15.86 -10.48 1.08
N ARG A 86 16.64 -10.75 2.13
CA ARG A 86 17.77 -11.70 2.04
C ARG A 86 17.32 -13.13 1.74
N LYS A 87 16.20 -13.58 2.30
CA LYS A 87 15.67 -14.93 2.09
C LYS A 87 15.04 -15.13 0.71
N SER A 88 14.43 -14.09 0.14
CA SER A 88 13.80 -14.10 -1.19
C SER A 88 14.79 -13.81 -2.33
N ALA A 89 16.02 -13.39 -2.03
CA ALA A 89 17.03 -13.10 -3.05
C ALA A 89 17.31 -14.25 -4.04
N PRO A 90 17.33 -15.54 -3.63
CA PRO A 90 17.51 -16.64 -4.58
C PRO A 90 16.30 -16.89 -5.48
N GLY A 91 15.11 -16.39 -5.10
CA GLY A 91 13.86 -16.61 -5.80
C GLY A 91 12.64 -16.27 -4.94
N GLN A 92 11.51 -16.02 -5.60
CA GLN A 92 10.24 -15.68 -4.98
C GLN A 92 9.08 -16.41 -5.67
N TYR A 93 8.00 -16.63 -4.92
CA TYR A 93 6.85 -17.43 -5.34
C TYR A 93 5.56 -16.66 -5.06
N PRO A 94 5.31 -15.55 -5.78
CA PRO A 94 4.20 -14.66 -5.49
C PRO A 94 2.86 -15.35 -5.76
N LYS A 95 1.94 -15.32 -4.80
CA LYS A 95 0.60 -15.90 -4.98
C LYS A 95 -0.33 -15.02 -5.83
N ALA A 96 -0.03 -13.73 -5.94
CA ALA A 96 -0.87 -12.77 -6.65
C ALA A 96 -0.07 -11.70 -7.39
N VAL A 97 -0.70 -11.08 -8.39
CA VAL A 97 -0.29 -9.82 -9.00
C VAL A 97 -1.38 -8.77 -8.81
N VAL A 98 -0.99 -7.59 -8.33
CA VAL A 98 -1.89 -6.46 -8.10
C VAL A 98 -1.51 -5.33 -9.04
N LEU A 99 -2.48 -4.85 -9.83
CA LEU A 99 -2.35 -3.60 -10.57
C LEU A 99 -3.01 -2.47 -9.78
N SER A 100 -2.24 -1.46 -9.41
CA SER A 100 -2.70 -0.31 -8.62
C SER A 100 -2.21 1.00 -9.21
N CYS A 101 -2.65 2.10 -8.61
CA CYS A 101 -2.20 3.44 -8.95
C CYS A 101 -0.78 3.72 -8.42
N VAL A 102 -0.08 4.68 -9.03
CA VAL A 102 1.16 5.26 -8.49
C VAL A 102 0.92 6.13 -7.23
N ASP A 103 -0.34 6.35 -6.85
CA ASP A 103 -0.69 7.09 -5.64
C ASP A 103 -0.06 6.46 -4.40
N SER A 104 0.83 7.20 -3.75
CA SER A 104 1.64 6.72 -2.62
C SER A 104 0.83 6.47 -1.35
N ARG A 105 -0.42 6.94 -1.29
CA ARG A 105 -1.34 6.69 -0.17
C ARG A 105 -2.00 5.31 -0.24
N VAL A 106 -1.70 4.53 -1.27
CA VAL A 106 -2.18 3.16 -1.46
C VAL A 106 -0.98 2.19 -1.33
N PRO A 107 -0.54 1.86 -0.10
CA PRO A 107 0.49 0.86 0.13
C PRO A 107 -0.10 -0.54 -0.04
N VAL A 108 -0.02 -1.12 -1.24
CA VAL A 108 -0.72 -2.36 -1.61
C VAL A 108 -0.37 -3.52 -0.68
N GLU A 109 0.91 -3.66 -0.36
CA GLU A 109 1.44 -4.68 0.54
C GLU A 109 0.82 -4.54 1.94
N ASP A 110 0.72 -3.34 2.48
CA ASP A 110 0.10 -3.09 3.80
C ASP A 110 -1.42 -3.27 3.75
N VAL A 111 -2.09 -2.76 2.70
CA VAL A 111 -3.54 -2.84 2.50
C VAL A 111 -4.03 -4.28 2.48
N PHE A 112 -3.22 -5.22 1.99
CA PHE A 112 -3.51 -6.65 1.99
C PHE A 112 -2.74 -7.44 3.06
N ASP A 113 -1.98 -6.76 3.92
CA ASP A 113 -1.09 -7.34 4.92
C ASP A 113 -0.22 -8.49 4.36
N GLN A 114 0.58 -8.19 3.33
CA GLN A 114 1.46 -9.11 2.60
C GLN A 114 2.93 -8.80 2.87
N GLY A 115 3.80 -9.82 2.80
CA GLY A 115 5.25 -9.69 2.95
C GLY A 115 6.01 -9.60 1.63
N LEU A 116 7.33 -9.40 1.71
CA LEU A 116 8.17 -9.39 0.51
C LEU A 116 8.19 -10.75 -0.17
N GLY A 117 7.96 -10.75 -1.49
CA GLY A 117 7.90 -11.95 -2.32
C GLY A 117 6.55 -12.67 -2.33
N ASP A 118 5.59 -12.23 -1.50
CA ASP A 118 4.24 -12.81 -1.48
C ASP A 118 3.39 -12.38 -2.67
N ILE A 119 3.60 -11.17 -3.18
CA ILE A 119 2.83 -10.58 -4.28
C ILE A 119 3.73 -9.77 -5.22
N PHE A 120 3.31 -9.64 -6.47
CA PHE A 120 3.83 -8.62 -7.38
C PHE A 120 2.88 -7.42 -7.45
N VAL A 121 3.45 -6.21 -7.56
CA VAL A 121 2.66 -4.98 -7.64
C VAL A 121 3.10 -4.18 -8.87
N GLY A 122 2.21 -4.06 -9.85
CA GLY A 122 2.33 -3.12 -10.96
C GLY A 122 1.66 -1.80 -10.60
N ARG A 123 2.35 -0.67 -10.83
CA ARG A 123 1.81 0.66 -10.54
C ARG A 123 1.86 1.56 -11.76
N VAL A 124 0.72 2.18 -12.08
CA VAL A 124 0.63 3.23 -13.10
C VAL A 124 -0.46 4.22 -12.73
N ALA A 125 -0.29 5.51 -13.01
CA ALA A 125 -1.30 6.50 -12.64
C ALA A 125 -2.65 6.20 -13.32
N GLY A 126 -3.69 5.94 -12.52
CA GLY A 126 -5.00 5.51 -13.01
C GLY A 126 -5.14 4.04 -13.35
N ASN A 127 -4.18 3.18 -12.94
CA ASN A 127 -4.29 1.71 -12.92
C ASN A 127 -4.85 1.07 -14.21
N PHE A 128 -4.52 1.64 -15.38
CA PHE A 128 -4.84 1.06 -16.70
C PHE A 128 -3.80 0.02 -17.10
N VAL A 129 -4.07 -0.75 -18.16
CA VAL A 129 -3.08 -1.68 -18.73
C VAL A 129 -2.50 -1.18 -20.06
N ASN A 130 -1.19 -1.39 -20.22
CA ASN A 130 -0.45 -1.30 -21.47
C ASN A 130 0.28 -2.64 -21.72
N GLU A 131 1.09 -2.72 -22.78
CA GLU A 131 1.83 -3.93 -23.14
C GLU A 131 2.80 -4.38 -22.04
N ASP A 132 3.57 -3.46 -21.45
CA ASP A 132 4.53 -3.78 -20.38
C ASP A 132 3.84 -4.36 -19.14
N LEU A 133 2.70 -3.80 -18.74
CA LEU A 133 1.93 -4.29 -17.60
C LEU A 133 1.27 -5.63 -17.89
N LEU A 134 0.76 -5.86 -19.11
CA LEU A 134 0.22 -7.16 -19.51
C LEU A 134 1.31 -8.23 -19.53
N GLY A 135 2.47 -7.95 -20.13
CA GLY A 135 3.61 -8.86 -20.11
C GLY A 135 4.09 -9.17 -18.69
N SER A 136 4.07 -8.18 -17.80
CA SER A 136 4.40 -8.38 -16.38
C SER A 136 3.38 -9.27 -15.67
N MET A 137 2.09 -9.14 -15.96
CA MET A 137 1.05 -10.01 -15.41
C MET A 137 1.14 -11.44 -15.96
N GLU A 138 1.41 -11.59 -17.26
CA GLU A 138 1.64 -12.90 -17.88
C GLU A 138 2.84 -13.59 -17.26
N PHE A 139 3.93 -12.86 -17.03
CA PHE A 139 5.09 -13.38 -16.30
C PHE A 139 4.72 -13.79 -14.87
N ALA A 140 3.99 -12.94 -14.14
CA ALA A 140 3.55 -13.24 -12.79
C ALA A 140 2.75 -14.54 -12.71
N CYS A 141 1.76 -14.69 -13.58
CA CYS A 141 0.86 -15.84 -13.57
C CYS A 141 1.47 -17.09 -14.22
N LYS A 142 1.90 -16.99 -15.48
CA LYS A 142 2.31 -18.13 -16.28
C LYS A 142 3.71 -18.64 -15.94
N VAL A 143 4.62 -17.74 -15.55
CA VAL A 143 6.02 -18.09 -15.26
C VAL A 143 6.27 -18.23 -13.76
N SER A 144 5.79 -17.26 -12.96
CA SER A 144 6.04 -17.23 -11.51
C SER A 144 4.96 -17.92 -10.67
N GLY A 145 3.85 -18.35 -11.27
CA GLY A 145 2.81 -19.16 -10.62
C GLY A 145 1.78 -18.39 -9.78
N ALA A 146 1.66 -17.07 -9.97
CA ALA A 146 0.62 -16.29 -9.32
C ALA A 146 -0.79 -16.70 -9.79
N LYS A 147 -1.71 -16.83 -8.84
CA LYS A 147 -3.06 -17.38 -9.04
C LYS A 147 -4.19 -16.36 -8.86
N LEU A 148 -3.86 -15.15 -8.44
CA LEU A 148 -4.81 -14.04 -8.34
C LEU A 148 -4.28 -12.83 -9.11
N VAL A 149 -5.09 -12.29 -10.01
CA VAL A 149 -4.89 -10.96 -10.59
C VAL A 149 -5.91 -10.04 -9.93
N LEU A 150 -5.46 -8.98 -9.28
CA LEU A 150 -6.34 -7.99 -8.67
C LEU A 150 -6.08 -6.61 -9.26
N VAL A 151 -7.13 -5.95 -9.76
CA VAL A 151 -7.06 -4.56 -10.22
C VAL A 151 -7.70 -3.67 -9.16
N MET A 152 -6.92 -2.73 -8.64
CA MET A 152 -7.31 -1.83 -7.56
C MET A 152 -7.41 -0.39 -8.06
N GLY A 153 -8.64 0.15 -8.07
CA GLY A 153 -8.89 1.59 -8.12
C GLY A 153 -8.90 2.17 -6.71
N HIS A 154 -8.89 3.49 -6.58
CA HIS A 154 -8.93 4.14 -5.27
C HIS A 154 -9.64 5.50 -5.28
N GLN A 155 -10.10 5.89 -4.09
CA GLN A 155 -10.74 7.18 -3.85
C GLN A 155 -9.82 8.36 -4.23
N HIS A 156 -10.43 9.43 -4.76
CA HIS A 156 -9.76 10.68 -5.15
C HIS A 156 -8.55 10.52 -6.10
N CYS A 157 -8.58 9.55 -7.02
CA CYS A 157 -7.51 9.33 -7.98
C CYS A 157 -7.25 10.56 -8.87
N GLY A 158 -6.04 11.11 -8.78
CA GLY A 158 -5.64 12.30 -9.54
C GLY A 158 -5.61 12.07 -11.06
N ALA A 159 -5.24 10.89 -11.52
CA ALA A 159 -5.26 10.55 -12.95
C ALA A 159 -6.68 10.47 -13.50
N ILE A 160 -7.63 9.95 -12.72
CA ILE A 160 -9.06 9.92 -13.08
C ILE A 160 -9.60 11.35 -13.17
N LYS A 161 -9.30 12.20 -12.18
CA LYS A 161 -9.66 13.64 -12.22
C LYS A 161 -9.08 14.32 -13.46
N GLY A 162 -7.80 14.10 -13.76
CA GLY A 162 -7.14 14.64 -14.95
C GLY A 162 -7.75 14.17 -16.27
N ALA A 163 -8.21 12.91 -16.33
CA ALA A 163 -8.91 12.38 -17.51
C ALA A 163 -10.30 13.00 -17.70
N ILE A 164 -11.03 13.25 -16.60
CA ILE A 164 -12.32 13.96 -16.62
C ILE A 164 -12.13 15.39 -17.10
N ASP A 165 -11.10 16.08 -16.62
CA ASP A 165 -10.79 17.48 -16.96
C ASP A 165 -10.10 17.64 -18.33
N ASP A 166 -9.88 16.54 -19.05
CA ASP A 166 -9.16 16.47 -20.33
C ASP A 166 -7.80 17.20 -20.34
N VAL A 167 -7.02 17.04 -19.27
CA VAL A 167 -5.70 17.69 -19.12
C VAL A 167 -4.78 17.36 -20.30
N LYS A 168 -4.16 18.40 -20.88
CA LYS A 168 -3.17 18.30 -21.96
C LYS A 168 -1.80 18.76 -21.45
N LEU A 169 -0.89 17.83 -21.21
CA LEU A 169 0.46 18.14 -20.76
C LEU A 169 1.44 16.99 -21.07
N GLY A 170 2.31 17.16 -22.07
CA GLY A 170 3.37 16.19 -22.39
C GLY A 170 2.87 14.73 -22.43
N ASN A 171 3.65 13.83 -21.83
CA ASN A 171 3.32 12.40 -21.73
C ASN A 171 2.05 12.10 -20.90
N ILE A 172 1.61 13.02 -20.04
CA ILE A 172 0.36 12.87 -19.28
C ILE A 172 -0.82 12.77 -20.24
N THR A 173 -0.82 13.53 -21.34
CA THR A 173 -1.91 13.48 -22.34
C THR A 173 -2.09 12.07 -22.92
N ALA A 174 -0.99 11.44 -23.33
CA ALA A 174 -1.01 10.09 -23.89
C ALA A 174 -1.43 9.05 -22.85
N MET A 175 -0.95 9.20 -21.62
CA MET A 175 -1.35 8.34 -20.50
C MET A 175 -2.85 8.46 -20.19
N LEU A 176 -3.37 9.68 -20.02
CA LEU A 176 -4.79 9.92 -19.72
C LEU A 176 -5.71 9.42 -20.85
N SER A 177 -5.24 9.39 -22.10
CA SER A 177 -6.00 8.81 -23.21
C SER A 177 -6.40 7.34 -22.98
N LYS A 178 -5.63 6.61 -22.17
CA LYS A 178 -5.92 5.20 -21.80
C LYS A 178 -7.05 5.08 -20.77
N ILE A 179 -7.34 6.15 -20.04
CA ILE A 179 -8.39 6.25 -19.01
C ILE A 179 -9.70 6.79 -19.61
N LYS A 180 -9.61 7.63 -20.65
CA LYS A 180 -10.79 8.25 -21.30
C LYS A 180 -11.93 7.28 -21.68
N PRO A 181 -11.70 6.04 -22.10
CA PRO A 181 -12.80 5.09 -22.31
C PRO A 181 -13.68 4.90 -21.06
N ALA A 182 -13.08 4.88 -19.86
CA ALA A 182 -13.83 4.81 -18.60
C ALA A 182 -14.71 6.05 -18.37
N VAL A 183 -14.20 7.24 -18.73
CA VAL A 183 -14.99 8.50 -18.68
C VAL A 183 -16.16 8.44 -19.66
N ALA A 184 -15.95 7.87 -20.85
CA ALA A 184 -16.97 7.76 -21.90
C ALA A 184 -18.09 6.77 -21.53
N ILE A 185 -17.77 5.63 -20.90
CA ILE A 185 -18.80 4.69 -20.44
C ILE A 185 -19.53 5.17 -19.17
N SER A 186 -18.98 6.17 -18.47
CA SER A 186 -19.58 6.74 -17.25
C SER A 186 -20.62 7.84 -17.50
N GLN A 187 -21.04 8.05 -18.76
CA GLN A 187 -21.93 9.15 -19.13
C GLN A 187 -23.39 8.97 -18.68
N ASN A 188 -23.76 7.79 -18.22
CA ASN A 188 -25.07 7.52 -17.60
C ASN A 188 -25.15 7.98 -16.13
N PHE A 189 -24.07 8.53 -15.55
CA PHE A 189 -24.09 9.04 -14.18
C PHE A 189 -25.13 10.16 -14.00
N ASN A 190 -25.97 10.04 -12.96
CA ASN A 190 -26.96 11.05 -12.60
C ASN A 190 -26.33 12.09 -11.64
N GLY A 191 -26.01 13.27 -12.16
CA GLY A 191 -25.44 14.38 -11.41
C GLY A 191 -24.41 15.16 -12.21
N GLU A 192 -23.71 16.08 -11.54
CA GLU A 192 -22.66 16.88 -12.17
C GLU A 192 -21.46 16.00 -12.56
N LYS A 193 -21.05 16.04 -13.83
CA LYS A 193 -19.97 15.21 -14.38
C LYS A 193 -18.65 15.97 -14.45
N THR A 194 -18.16 16.41 -13.28
CA THR A 194 -16.91 17.17 -13.17
C THR A 194 -15.96 16.51 -12.17
N SER A 195 -14.66 16.80 -12.26
CA SER A 195 -13.64 16.25 -11.35
C SER A 195 -13.78 16.74 -9.89
N LYS A 196 -14.62 17.77 -9.67
CA LYS A 196 -14.98 18.31 -8.36
C LYS A 196 -16.08 17.50 -7.67
N ASN A 197 -16.85 16.73 -8.43
CA ASN A 197 -17.86 15.84 -7.87
C ASN A 197 -17.22 14.48 -7.52
N ASP A 198 -16.87 14.27 -6.26
CA ASP A 198 -16.22 13.04 -5.83
C ASP A 198 -17.06 11.77 -6.07
N LYS A 199 -18.41 11.87 -6.13
CA LYS A 199 -19.27 10.74 -6.50
C LYS A 199 -19.08 10.35 -7.96
N PHE A 200 -18.96 11.33 -8.85
CA PHE A 200 -18.67 11.08 -10.26
C PHE A 200 -17.25 10.53 -10.43
N VAL A 201 -16.26 11.07 -9.71
CA VAL A 201 -14.88 10.56 -9.74
C VAL A 201 -14.80 9.11 -9.25
N LYS A 202 -15.53 8.75 -8.18
CA LYS A 202 -15.68 7.35 -7.72
C LYS A 202 -16.28 6.48 -8.83
N TYR A 203 -17.39 6.91 -9.42
CA TYR A 203 -18.06 6.17 -10.49
C TYR A 203 -17.15 5.91 -11.70
N VAL A 204 -16.40 6.94 -12.14
CA VAL A 204 -15.41 6.78 -13.23
C VAL A 204 -14.27 5.86 -12.82
N SER A 205 -13.81 5.91 -11.56
CA SER A 205 -12.75 5.05 -11.04
C SER A 205 -13.18 3.57 -11.02
N GLU A 206 -14.41 3.27 -10.60
CA GLU A 206 -14.98 1.92 -10.62
C GLU A 206 -15.09 1.38 -12.05
N ASN A 207 -15.66 2.19 -12.95
CA ASN A 207 -15.74 1.85 -14.37
C ASN A 207 -14.36 1.68 -15.01
N ASN A 208 -13.34 2.41 -14.55
CA ASN A 208 -11.97 2.24 -15.02
C ASN A 208 -11.36 0.90 -14.59
N VAL A 209 -11.65 0.42 -13.38
CA VAL A 209 -11.24 -0.92 -12.93
C VAL A 209 -11.92 -2.00 -13.78
N ILE A 210 -13.24 -1.91 -13.95
CA ILE A 210 -14.03 -2.86 -14.77
C ILE A 210 -13.52 -2.87 -16.22
N TYR A 211 -13.34 -1.69 -16.81
CA TYR A 211 -12.78 -1.55 -18.15
C TYR A 211 -11.36 -2.14 -18.24
N THR A 212 -10.51 -1.90 -17.25
CA THR A 212 -9.14 -2.45 -17.23
C THR A 212 -9.15 -3.98 -17.19
N ILE A 213 -10.01 -4.60 -16.39
CA ILE A 213 -10.18 -6.06 -16.35
C ILE A 213 -10.62 -6.61 -17.71
N ASP A 214 -11.59 -5.95 -18.35
CA ASP A 214 -12.01 -6.28 -19.71
C ASP A 214 -10.85 -6.18 -20.71
N GLN A 215 -10.00 -5.16 -20.59
CA GLN A 215 -8.80 -5.03 -21.42
C GLN A 215 -7.76 -6.12 -21.16
N ILE A 216 -7.57 -6.56 -19.91
CA ILE A 216 -6.70 -7.71 -19.58
C ILE A 216 -7.18 -8.95 -20.31
N ARG A 217 -8.47 -9.28 -20.17
CA ARG A 217 -9.09 -10.45 -20.82
C ARG A 217 -9.02 -10.39 -22.35
N LYS A 218 -9.21 -9.20 -22.92
CA LYS A 218 -9.20 -9.00 -24.39
C LYS A 218 -7.81 -9.04 -24.99
N LYS A 219 -6.80 -8.54 -24.28
CA LYS A 219 -5.46 -8.33 -24.83
C LYS A 219 -4.43 -9.36 -24.39
N SER A 220 -4.73 -10.18 -23.39
CA SER A 220 -3.92 -11.32 -22.99
C SER A 220 -4.71 -12.63 -23.16
N PRO A 221 -4.56 -13.31 -24.30
CA PRO A 221 -5.09 -14.66 -24.47
C PRO A 221 -4.57 -15.64 -23.40
N ILE A 222 -3.34 -15.45 -22.93
CA ILE A 222 -2.72 -16.28 -21.89
C ILE A 222 -3.49 -16.17 -20.57
N LEU A 223 -3.68 -14.95 -20.07
CA LEU A 223 -4.40 -14.75 -18.80
C LEU A 223 -5.87 -15.16 -18.92
N LYS A 224 -6.49 -14.90 -20.08
CA LYS A 224 -7.86 -15.33 -20.35
C LYS A 224 -8.02 -16.85 -20.32
N GLU A 225 -7.12 -17.59 -20.97
CA GLU A 225 -7.12 -19.05 -20.97
C GLU A 225 -6.91 -19.61 -19.56
N MET A 226 -5.99 -19.03 -18.79
CA MET A 226 -5.76 -19.43 -17.39
C MET A 226 -6.99 -19.17 -16.51
N GLU A 227 -7.68 -18.03 -16.70
CA GLU A 227 -8.92 -17.71 -15.99
C GLU A 227 -10.03 -18.70 -16.35
N ASP A 228 -10.20 -19.04 -17.64
CA ASP A 228 -11.21 -19.98 -18.12
C ASP A 228 -11.01 -21.40 -17.56
N LYS A 229 -9.76 -21.79 -17.31
CA LYS A 229 -9.41 -23.06 -16.67
C LYS A 229 -9.50 -23.04 -15.15
N GLY A 230 -9.78 -21.88 -14.55
CA GLY A 230 -9.79 -21.68 -13.10
C GLY A 230 -8.40 -21.76 -12.46
N GLU A 231 -7.32 -21.68 -13.25
CA GLU A 231 -5.94 -21.65 -12.75
C GLU A 231 -5.64 -20.32 -12.04
N ILE A 232 -6.26 -19.24 -12.52
CA ILE A 232 -6.22 -17.92 -11.89
C ILE A 232 -7.63 -17.35 -11.72
N LYS A 233 -7.76 -16.33 -10.88
CA LYS A 233 -8.94 -15.46 -10.84
C LYS A 233 -8.56 -14.01 -11.10
N ILE A 234 -9.38 -13.28 -11.86
CA ILE A 234 -9.22 -11.84 -12.07
C ILE A 234 -10.35 -11.10 -11.34
N VAL A 235 -10.00 -10.22 -10.39
CA VAL A 235 -10.96 -9.45 -9.58
C VAL A 235 -10.67 -7.96 -9.58
N GLY A 236 -11.72 -7.16 -9.40
CA GLY A 236 -11.63 -5.71 -9.29
C GLY A 236 -12.07 -5.23 -7.91
N VAL A 237 -11.35 -4.26 -7.36
CA VAL A 237 -11.72 -3.58 -6.11
C VAL A 237 -11.58 -2.07 -6.23
N PHE A 238 -12.41 -1.37 -5.47
CA PHE A 238 -12.26 0.05 -5.21
C PHE A 238 -11.84 0.25 -3.73
N TYR A 239 -10.70 0.90 -3.52
CA TYR A 239 -10.14 1.15 -2.20
C TYR A 239 -10.51 2.55 -1.68
N ASN A 240 -11.13 2.60 -0.50
CA ASN A 240 -11.47 3.84 0.18
C ASN A 240 -10.28 4.35 1.01
N LEU A 241 -9.73 5.51 0.62
CA LEU A 241 -8.60 6.12 1.33
C LEU A 241 -8.97 6.58 2.74
N THR A 242 -10.24 6.89 2.97
CA THR A 242 -10.71 7.45 4.25
C THR A 242 -10.69 6.43 5.38
N ASP A 243 -11.08 5.19 5.11
CA ASP A 243 -11.27 4.15 6.15
C ASP A 243 -10.54 2.83 5.85
N GLY A 244 -9.90 2.71 4.69
CA GLY A 244 -9.17 1.53 4.28
C GLY A 244 -10.04 0.37 3.76
N THR A 245 -11.35 0.59 3.58
CA THR A 245 -12.27 -0.45 3.11
C THR A 245 -12.09 -0.79 1.63
N LEU A 246 -12.46 -2.02 1.26
CA LEU A 246 -12.49 -2.50 -0.12
C LEU A 246 -13.93 -2.74 -0.57
N GLU A 247 -14.30 -2.16 -1.69
CA GLU A 247 -15.56 -2.44 -2.39
C GLU A 247 -15.25 -3.34 -3.60
N PHE A 248 -15.74 -4.58 -3.58
CA PHE A 248 -15.57 -5.51 -4.69
C PHE A 248 -16.50 -5.16 -5.85
N LEU A 249 -15.92 -5.05 -7.04
CA LEU A 249 -16.62 -4.68 -8.26
C LEU A 249 -17.07 -5.95 -8.99
N LYS A 250 -18.30 -5.93 -9.48
CA LYS A 250 -18.92 -7.03 -10.24
C LYS A 250 -18.84 -6.77 -11.73
#